data_AF-A0A2X2LUY4-F1
#
_entry.id   AF-A0A2X2LUY4-F1
#
_cell.length_a   1.000
_cell.length_b   1.000
_cell.length_c   1.000
_cell.angle_alpha   90.00
_cell.angle_beta   90.00
_cell.angle_gamma   90.00
#
_symmetry.space_group_name_H-M   'P 1'
#
loop_
_entity.id
_entity.type
_entity.pdbx_description
1 polymer ?
#
loop_
_entity_poly.entity_id
_entity_poly.type
_entity_poly.pdbx_seq_one_letter_code
_entity_poly.pdbx_strand_id
1 'polypeptide(L)'
;MIDEMASRFVVVVDETKMVQYLGETFKLPVEVDKFNWYHILRKIESYADIKVERRVNEDVAFITDNGNYILDVSYQKELTHISSMSI
;
A
#
# COMPACT_ATOMS: atom_id res chain seq x y z
N MET A 1 1.95 -14.46 -0.31
CA MET A 1 1.90 -15.77 0.37
C MET A 1 2.23 -16.91 -0.59
N ILE A 2 1.54 -17.07 -1.74
CA ILE A 2 1.83 -18.15 -2.69
C ILE A 2 3.16 -17.93 -3.44
N ASP A 3 3.43 -16.69 -3.82
CA ASP A 3 4.65 -16.21 -4.45
C ASP A 3 5.91 -16.41 -3.61
N GLU A 4 5.83 -16.16 -2.30
CA GLU A 4 6.92 -16.34 -1.35
C GLU A 4 7.42 -17.80 -1.26
N MET A 5 6.53 -18.77 -1.51
CA MET A 5 6.86 -20.20 -1.46
C MET A 5 7.47 -20.73 -2.77
N ALA A 6 7.53 -19.90 -3.82
CA ALA A 6 8.03 -20.34 -5.12
C ALA A 6 9.57 -20.39 -5.14
N SER A 7 10.14 -21.46 -5.71
CA SER A 7 11.59 -21.54 -5.96
C SER A 7 12.06 -20.52 -7.02
N ARG A 8 11.14 -20.07 -7.88
CA ARG A 8 11.34 -18.99 -8.84
C ARG A 8 10.05 -18.20 -9.01
N PHE A 9 10.14 -16.89 -8.80
CA PHE A 9 9.06 -15.95 -9.06
C PHE A 9 9.40 -15.11 -10.30
N VAL A 10 8.53 -15.11 -11.32
CA VAL A 10 8.71 -14.37 -12.57
C VAL A 10 7.58 -13.37 -12.70
N VAL A 11 7.93 -12.09 -12.85
CA VAL A 11 7.00 -10.98 -13.00
C VAL A 11 7.00 -10.52 -14.46
N VAL A 12 5.83 -10.47 -15.08
CA VAL A 12 5.65 -10.01 -16.47
C VAL A 12 4.85 -8.73 -16.46
N VAL A 13 5.41 -7.65 -16.99
CA VAL A 13 4.83 -6.30 -17.00
C VAL A 13 5.15 -5.57 -18.30
N ASP A 14 4.33 -4.56 -18.61
CA ASP A 14 4.63 -3.59 -19.67
C ASP A 14 5.52 -2.44 -19.16
N GLU A 15 5.98 -1.59 -20.08
CA GLU A 15 6.84 -0.44 -19.80
C GLU A 15 6.21 0.60 -18.86
N THR A 16 4.89 0.68 -18.77
CA THR A 16 4.19 1.63 -17.88
C THR A 16 4.33 1.27 -16.40
N LYS A 17 4.80 0.05 -16.10
CA LYS A 17 5.08 -0.41 -14.74
C LYS A 17 6.51 -0.11 -14.28
N MET A 18 7.37 0.38 -15.16
CA MET A 18 8.74 0.77 -14.82
C MET A 18 8.74 2.15 -14.15
N VAL A 19 9.18 2.20 -12.89
CA VAL A 19 9.23 3.41 -12.06
C VAL A 19 10.60 3.58 -11.42
N GLN A 20 10.99 4.81 -11.11
CA GLN A 20 12.25 5.12 -10.42
C GLN A 20 12.17 4.73 -8.95
N TYR A 21 10.99 4.86 -8.33
CA TYR A 21 10.73 4.46 -6.96
C TYR A 21 9.31 3.91 -6.78
N LEU A 22 9.12 3.06 -5.76
CA LEU A 22 7.81 2.50 -5.43
C LEU A 22 6.84 3.61 -5.01
N GLY A 23 5.66 3.63 -5.63
CA GLY A 23 4.65 4.64 -5.35
C GLY A 23 4.73 5.90 -6.22
N GLU A 24 5.63 5.95 -7.21
CA GLU A 24 5.76 7.09 -8.15
C GLU A 24 4.48 7.29 -8.99
N THR A 25 3.93 6.20 -9.55
CA THR A 25 2.79 6.26 -10.48
C THR A 25 1.52 5.59 -9.94
N PHE A 26 1.59 4.92 -8.79
CA PHE A 26 0.49 4.17 -8.19
C PHE A 26 0.46 4.30 -6.66
N LYS A 27 -0.72 4.17 -6.06
CA LYS A 27 -0.84 4.14 -4.60
C LYS A 27 -0.37 2.78 -4.07
N LEU A 28 0.38 2.76 -2.98
CA LEU A 28 0.81 1.53 -2.32
C LEU A 28 -0.32 1.00 -1.42
N PRO A 29 -0.82 -0.22 -1.64
CA PRO A 29 -1.87 -0.79 -0.80
C PRO A 29 -1.27 -1.38 0.50
N VAL A 30 -1.89 -1.06 1.63
CA VAL A 30 -1.61 -1.66 2.94
C VAL A 30 -2.87 -2.32 3.47
N GLU A 31 -2.84 -3.64 3.69
CA GLU A 31 -3.96 -4.38 4.27
C GLU A 31 -3.97 -4.26 5.79
N VAL A 32 -5.11 -3.88 6.37
CA VAL A 32 -5.27 -3.64 7.81
C VAL A 32 -6.57 -4.22 8.34
N ASP A 33 -6.55 -4.62 9.61
CA ASP A 33 -7.76 -5.03 10.31
C ASP A 33 -8.81 -3.90 10.39
N LYS A 34 -10.09 -4.28 10.33
CA LYS A 34 -11.23 -3.35 10.29
C LYS A 34 -11.46 -2.59 11.59
N PHE A 35 -11.00 -3.08 12.73
CA PHE A 35 -11.21 -2.43 14.02
C PHE A 35 -10.32 -1.18 14.18
N ASN A 36 -9.05 -1.27 13.75
CA ASN A 36 -8.05 -0.24 14.06
C ASN A 36 -7.51 0.54 12.84
N TRP A 37 -8.13 0.39 11.67
CA TRP A 37 -7.64 0.99 10.42
C TRP A 37 -7.41 2.51 10.51
N TYR A 38 -8.26 3.25 11.21
CA TYR A 38 -8.12 4.71 11.31
C TYR A 38 -6.91 5.13 12.15
N HIS A 39 -6.59 4.38 13.21
CA HIS A 39 -5.37 4.63 13.98
C HIS A 39 -4.12 4.31 13.15
N ILE A 40 -4.13 3.19 12.42
CA ILE A 40 -3.03 2.80 11.54
C ILE A 40 -2.83 3.85 10.45
N LEU A 41 -3.92 4.32 9.82
CA LEU A 41 -3.91 5.43 8.87
C LEU A 41 -3.17 6.64 9.45
N ARG A 42 -3.59 7.13 10.62
CA ARG A 42 -2.94 8.28 11.26
C ARG A 42 -1.48 8.04 11.62
N LYS A 43 -1.13 6.81 11.99
CA LYS A 43 0.26 6.41 12.26
C LYS A 43 1.10 6.49 11.00
N ILE A 44 0.59 5.98 9.88
CA ILE A 44 1.28 6.05 8.58
C ILE A 44 1.51 7.50 8.16
N GLU A 45 0.48 8.34 8.23
CA GLU A 45 0.57 9.77 7.90
C GLU A 45 1.53 10.54 8.83
N SER A 46 1.85 10.01 10.01
CA SER A 46 2.80 10.66 10.92
C SER A 46 4.28 10.46 10.56
N TYR A 47 4.61 9.52 9.67
CA TYR A 47 6.00 9.20 9.35
C TYR A 47 6.65 10.18 8.36
N ALA A 48 5.87 10.74 7.43
CA ALA A 48 6.35 11.65 6.40
C ALA A 48 5.17 12.41 5.76
N ASP A 49 5.44 13.16 4.68
CA ASP A 49 4.43 13.81 3.85
C ASP A 49 3.69 12.78 2.98
N ILE A 50 2.84 12.00 3.64
CA ILE A 50 2.10 10.86 3.10
C ILE A 50 0.61 11.15 3.22
N LYS A 51 -0.14 10.88 2.15
CA LYS A 51 -1.60 10.87 2.17
C LYS A 51 -2.09 9.42 2.19
N VAL A 52 -2.98 9.09 3.12
CA VAL A 52 -3.55 7.73 3.21
C VAL A 52 -5.07 7.78 3.10
N GLU A 53 -5.62 6.94 2.24
CA GLU A 53 -7.06 6.86 2.01
C GLU A 53 -7.52 5.41 2.15
N ARG A 54 -8.63 5.16 2.85
CA ARG A 54 -9.23 3.83 2.85
C ARG A 54 -9.86 3.58 1.48
N ARG A 55 -9.50 2.48 0.83
CA ARG A 55 -10.00 2.13 -0.50
C ARG A 55 -11.52 1.95 -0.48
N VAL A 56 -12.18 2.53 -1.49
CA VAL A 56 -13.63 2.43 -1.70
C VAL A 56 -13.94 1.92 -3.10
N ASN A 57 -15.07 1.23 -3.24
CA ASN A 57 -15.69 0.84 -4.50
C ASN A 57 -17.16 1.31 -4.45
N GLU A 58 -17.58 2.16 -5.38
CA GLU A 58 -18.93 2.74 -5.42
C GLU A 58 -19.40 3.26 -4.03
N ASP A 59 -18.56 4.08 -3.40
CA ASP A 59 -18.77 4.69 -2.06
C ASP A 59 -18.78 3.71 -0.87
N VAL A 60 -18.66 2.41 -1.12
CA VAL A 60 -18.57 1.37 -0.08
C VAL A 60 -17.11 1.01 0.16
N ALA A 61 -16.78 0.70 1.42
CA ALA A 61 -15.45 0.19 1.77
C ALA A 61 -15.10 -1.05 0.95
N PHE A 62 -13.93 -1.06 0.30
CA PHE A 62 -13.41 -2.28 -0.30
C PHE A 62 -13.00 -3.26 0.81
N ILE A 63 -13.48 -4.51 0.73
CA ILE A 63 -13.16 -5.58 1.68
C ILE A 63 -12.37 -6.66 0.92
N THR A 64 -11.21 -7.03 1.44
CA THR A 64 -10.36 -8.09 0.84
C THR A 64 -10.97 -9.48 1.07
N ASP A 65 -10.45 -10.49 0.37
CA ASP A 65 -10.83 -11.89 0.60
C ASP A 65 -10.56 -12.35 2.05
N ASN A 66 -9.58 -11.74 2.73
CA ASN A 66 -9.29 -11.97 4.14
C ASN A 66 -10.22 -11.20 5.08
N GLY A 67 -11.18 -10.44 4.55
CA GLY A 67 -12.12 -9.67 5.34
C GLY A 67 -11.56 -8.37 5.92
N ASN A 68 -10.44 -7.86 5.40
CA ASN A 68 -9.75 -6.65 5.89
C ASN A 68 -10.07 -5.41 5.05
N TYR A 69 -9.59 -4.24 5.49
CA TYR A 69 -9.58 -3.03 4.67
C TYR A 69 -8.23 -2.84 3.97
N ILE A 70 -8.24 -2.12 2.86
CA ILE A 70 -7.03 -1.59 2.21
C ILE A 70 -6.93 -0.09 2.51
N LEU A 71 -5.75 0.33 2.96
CA LEU A 71 -5.32 1.72 2.99
C LEU A 71 -4.41 1.97 1.79
N ASP A 72 -4.82 2.87 0.91
CA ASP A 72 -4.04 3.33 -0.23
C ASP A 72 -3.14 4.49 0.18
N VAL A 73 -1.83 4.25 0.13
CA VAL A 73 -0.79 5.18 0.54
C VAL A 73 -0.23 5.91 -0.68
N SER A 74 -0.25 7.24 -0.65
CA SER A 74 0.27 8.10 -1.72
C SER A 74 1.36 9.01 -1.16
N TYR A 75 2.53 9.03 -1.80
CA TYR A 75 3.62 9.92 -1.42
C TYR A 75 3.50 11.24 -2.15
N GLN A 76 3.71 12.35 -1.45
CA GLN A 76 3.77 13.67 -2.09
C GLN A 76 5.19 14.02 -2.59
N LYS A 77 6.21 13.32 -2.07
CA LYS A 77 7.62 13.42 -2.46
C LYS A 77 8.29 12.06 -2.43
N GLU A 78 9.40 11.91 -3.15
CA GLU A 78 10.21 10.68 -3.17
C GLU A 78 10.59 10.23 -1.74
N LEU A 79 10.42 8.93 -1.49
CA LEU A 79 10.89 8.30 -0.27
C LEU A 79 12.41 8.25 -0.26
N THR A 80 13.04 9.15 0.50
CA THR A 80 14.50 9.22 0.59
C THR A 80 15.09 8.07 1.43
N HIS A 81 14.31 7.40 2.29
CA HIS A 81 14.72 6.20 3.04
C HIS A 81 13.53 5.29 3.40
N ILE A 82 13.53 4.03 2.93
CA ILE A 82 12.47 3.02 3.18
C ILE A 82 12.65 2.27 4.52
N SER A 83 13.82 2.38 5.16
CA SER A 83 14.22 1.54 6.31
C SER A 83 13.53 1.83 7.65
N SER A 84 12.66 2.84 7.75
CA SER A 84 12.05 3.27 9.02
C SER A 84 10.55 2.93 9.16
N MET A 85 9.90 2.39 8.12
CA MET A 85 8.47 2.07 8.16
C MET A 85 8.25 0.57 8.40
N SER A 86 8.47 0.13 9.64
CA SER A 86 7.93 -1.15 10.13
C SER A 86 6.54 -0.89 10.68
N ILE A 87 5.51 -1.29 9.92
CA ILE A 87 4.10 -1.26 10.35
C ILE A 87 3.71 -2.68 10.74
#